data_AF-A0A2B7W6L1-F1
#
_entry.id   AF-A0A2B7W6L1-F1
#
_cell.length_a   1.000
_cell.length_b   1.000
_cell.length_c   1.000
_cell.angle_alpha   90.00
_cell.angle_beta   90.00
_cell.angle_gamma   90.00
#
_symmetry.space_group_name_H-M   'P 1'
#
loop_
_entity.id
_entity.type
_entity.pdbx_description
1 polymer ?
#
loop_
_entity_poly.entity_id
_entity_poly.type
_entity_poly.pdbx_seq_one_letter_code
_entity_poly.pdbx_strand_id
1 'polypeptide(L)'
;MNQKGQELQETKKNHYEELKISRFIFDEELQKDRLITDVYKLRLTDHWKDKLQERFDLDVFEYYSEICSEGAILDRYKFAATVWALLNGGGHELSEDETVDVVELAVKHLGLDEVAIVVLAALTVAFMPPEAYALFKMAVQSNWNQVSY
;
A
#
# COMPACT_ATOMS: atom_id res chain seq x y z
N MET A 1 -46.59 33.29 25.68
CA MET A 1 -46.48 33.26 24.21
C MET A 1 -45.43 32.20 23.87
N ASN A 2 -45.78 30.98 23.42
CA ASN A 2 -46.09 30.57 22.01
C ASN A 2 -44.96 30.95 21.04
N GLN A 3 -44.36 30.11 20.18
CA GLN A 3 -44.62 28.78 19.58
C GLN A 3 -43.25 28.14 19.20
N LYS A 4 -42.99 26.85 19.44
CA LYS A 4 -43.11 25.70 18.50
C LYS A 4 -42.59 25.92 17.06
N GLY A 5 -41.49 25.20 16.74
CA GLY A 5 -41.41 24.29 15.59
C GLY A 5 -40.80 24.82 14.28
N GLN A 6 -39.66 24.27 13.86
CA GLN A 6 -39.52 23.51 12.61
C GLN A 6 -38.12 22.89 12.51
N GLU A 7 -38.11 21.57 12.30
CA GLU A 7 -36.96 20.75 11.89
C GLU A 7 -36.47 21.19 10.51
N LEU A 8 -35.17 21.03 10.25
CA LEU A 8 -34.68 20.48 8.98
C LEU A 8 -33.24 19.98 9.17
N GLN A 9 -33.07 18.72 8.81
CA GLN A 9 -31.82 17.98 8.76
C GLN A 9 -30.84 18.63 7.79
N GLU A 10 -29.61 18.89 8.22
CA GLU A 10 -28.45 18.88 7.33
C GLU A 10 -27.35 18.03 7.98
N THR A 11 -27.27 16.81 7.47
CA THR A 11 -26.14 15.90 7.40
C THR A 11 -24.90 16.27 8.22
N LYS A 12 -24.57 15.40 9.19
CA LYS A 12 -23.19 15.23 9.69
C LYS A 12 -22.27 15.05 8.49
N LYS A 13 -21.65 16.14 8.05
CA LYS A 13 -20.55 16.11 7.09
C LYS A 13 -19.41 15.42 7.81
N ASN A 14 -19.18 14.15 7.49
CA ASN A 14 -17.95 13.45 7.85
C ASN A 14 -16.81 14.28 7.25
N HIS A 15 -16.19 15.12 8.08
CA HIS A 15 -14.89 15.68 7.80
C HIS A 15 -13.92 14.50 7.84
N TYR A 16 -13.74 13.84 6.69
CA TYR A 16 -12.44 13.22 6.44
C TYR A 16 -11.47 14.40 6.38
N GLU A 17 -10.74 14.60 7.47
CA GLU A 17 -9.52 15.36 7.42
C GLU A 17 -8.69 14.71 6.31
N GLU A 18 -8.47 15.43 5.20
CA GLU A 18 -7.35 15.16 4.32
C GLU A 18 -6.13 15.06 5.24
N LEU A 19 -5.65 13.83 5.46
CA LEU A 19 -4.38 13.57 6.09
C LEU A 19 -3.34 14.19 5.18
N LYS A 20 -3.06 15.48 5.42
CA LYS A 20 -1.89 16.17 4.88
C LYS A 20 -0.71 15.37 5.38
N ILE A 21 -0.09 14.61 4.47
CA ILE A 21 1.12 13.82 4.64
C ILE A 21 2.19 14.73 5.25
N SER A 22 2.20 14.79 6.58
CA SER A 22 3.10 15.62 7.35
C SER A 22 4.32 14.79 7.67
N ARG A 23 5.25 14.75 6.71
CA ARG A 23 6.70 14.91 6.90
C ARG A 23 7.22 14.58 8.32
N PHE A 24 7.23 13.30 8.69
CA PHE A 24 7.83 12.73 9.91
C PHE A 24 8.10 11.25 9.58
N ILE A 25 9.28 10.63 9.59
CA ILE A 25 10.59 10.89 10.19
C ILE A 25 11.66 10.26 9.26
N PHE A 26 12.60 11.07 8.77
CA PHE A 26 13.70 10.64 7.90
C PHE A 26 14.84 10.01 8.72
N ASP A 27 14.84 8.69 8.83
CA ASP A 27 16.10 7.95 8.78
C ASP A 27 16.17 7.30 7.40
N GLU A 28 16.77 8.04 6.47
CA GLU A 28 16.74 7.73 5.04
C GLU A 28 17.46 6.41 4.73
N GLU A 29 18.45 6.04 5.54
CA GLU A 29 19.19 4.77 5.42
C GLU A 29 18.38 3.62 6.00
N LEU A 30 17.79 3.77 7.20
CA LEU A 30 16.95 2.74 7.79
C LEU A 30 15.69 2.46 6.96
N GLN A 31 15.10 3.48 6.33
CA GLN A 31 13.98 3.31 5.40
C GLN A 31 14.41 2.65 4.09
N LYS A 32 15.57 3.00 3.52
CA LYS A 32 16.10 2.32 2.33
C LYS A 32 16.35 0.84 2.63
N ASP A 33 17.00 0.53 3.74
CA ASP A 33 17.29 -0.86 4.14
C ASP A 33 16.02 -1.67 4.34
N ARG A 34 15.03 -1.14 5.07
CA ARG A 34 13.73 -1.81 5.27
C ARG A 34 12.94 -1.96 3.99
N LEU A 35 12.85 -0.91 3.18
CA LEU A 35 12.15 -0.94 1.89
C LEU A 35 12.76 -2.03 1.01
N ILE A 36 14.08 -2.15 0.95
CA ILE A 36 14.77 -3.18 0.19
C ILE A 36 14.46 -4.57 0.76
N THR A 37 14.66 -4.81 2.07
CA THR A 37 14.48 -6.15 2.66
C THR A 37 13.02 -6.62 2.71
N ASP A 38 12.07 -5.70 2.86
CA ASP A 38 10.66 -6.05 3.02
C ASP A 38 9.92 -6.07 1.68
N VAL A 39 10.31 -5.27 0.68
CA VAL A 39 9.78 -5.41 -0.69
C VAL A 39 10.14 -6.77 -1.29
N TYR A 40 11.30 -7.36 -0.98
CA TYR A 40 11.61 -8.72 -1.47
C TYR A 40 10.73 -9.82 -0.87
N LYS A 41 10.05 -9.56 0.26
CA LYS A 41 9.07 -10.49 0.86
C LYS A 41 7.67 -10.31 0.30
N LEU A 42 7.42 -9.21 -0.41
CA LEU A 42 6.17 -8.94 -1.11
C LEU A 42 6.34 -9.26 -2.60
N ARG A 43 5.48 -10.10 -3.15
CA ARG A 43 5.58 -10.49 -4.55
C ARG A 43 4.21 -10.69 -5.16
N LEU A 44 3.97 -10.01 -6.28
CA LEU A 44 2.76 -10.21 -7.08
C LEU A 44 3.10 -11.12 -8.27
N THR A 45 2.71 -12.39 -8.18
CA THR A 45 2.82 -13.34 -9.30
C THR A 45 1.59 -13.27 -10.19
N ASP A 46 1.67 -13.77 -11.42
CA ASP A 46 0.51 -13.77 -12.34
C ASP A 46 -0.68 -14.56 -11.75
N HIS A 47 -0.42 -15.69 -11.08
CA HIS A 47 -1.45 -16.43 -10.35
C HIS A 47 -2.21 -15.56 -9.33
N TRP A 48 -1.51 -14.67 -8.62
CA TRP A 48 -2.13 -13.79 -7.64
C TRP A 48 -2.82 -12.58 -8.27
N LYS A 49 -2.38 -12.12 -9.45
CA LYS A 49 -3.12 -11.13 -10.25
C LYS A 49 -4.46 -11.71 -10.69
N ASP A 50 -4.45 -12.92 -11.24
CA ASP A 50 -5.67 -13.61 -11.68
C ASP A 50 -6.63 -13.81 -10.51
N LYS A 51 -6.11 -14.21 -9.35
CA LYS A 51 -6.93 -14.41 -8.14
C LYS A 51 -7.55 -13.12 -7.61
N LEU A 52 -6.87 -11.98 -7.75
CA LEU A 52 -7.45 -10.66 -7.41
C LEU A 52 -8.62 -10.33 -8.33
N GLN A 53 -8.45 -10.54 -9.63
CA GLN A 53 -9.52 -10.33 -10.61
C GLN A 53 -10.72 -11.26 -10.34
N GLU A 54 -10.48 -12.56 -10.14
CA GLU A 54 -11.54 -13.56 -9.98
C GLU A 54 -12.37 -13.38 -8.71
N ARG A 55 -11.73 -13.02 -7.60
CA ARG A 55 -12.40 -12.95 -6.28
C ARG A 55 -12.91 -11.56 -5.92
N PHE A 56 -12.20 -10.52 -6.36
CA PHE A 56 -12.44 -9.15 -5.90
C PHE A 56 -12.86 -8.22 -7.04
N ASP A 57 -12.95 -8.74 -8.28
CA ASP A 57 -13.13 -7.93 -9.49
C ASP A 57 -12.10 -6.79 -9.57
N LEU A 58 -10.87 -7.10 -9.15
CA LEU A 58 -9.79 -6.14 -8.98
C LEU A 58 -8.72 -6.32 -10.05
N ASP A 59 -8.73 -5.42 -11.04
CA ASP A 59 -7.56 -5.19 -11.89
C ASP A 59 -6.52 -4.42 -11.06
N VAL A 60 -5.51 -5.15 -10.60
CA VAL A 60 -4.45 -4.62 -9.74
C VAL A 60 -3.53 -3.62 -10.46
N PHE A 61 -3.45 -3.67 -11.79
CA PHE A 61 -2.69 -2.68 -12.55
C PHE A 61 -3.45 -1.35 -12.67
N GLU A 62 -4.77 -1.42 -12.94
CA GLU A 62 -5.63 -0.24 -12.92
C GLU A 62 -5.62 0.41 -11.53
N TYR A 63 -5.81 -0.39 -10.48
CA TYR A 63 -5.77 0.10 -9.11
C TYR A 63 -4.44 0.74 -8.73
N TYR A 64 -3.31 0.15 -9.12
CA TYR A 64 -1.99 0.75 -8.94
C TYR A 64 -1.88 2.11 -9.67
N SER A 65 -2.37 2.19 -10.91
CA SER A 65 -2.36 3.41 -11.71
C SER A 65 -3.20 4.53 -11.08
N GLU A 66 -4.35 4.18 -10.49
CA GLU A 66 -5.20 5.10 -9.74
C GLU A 66 -4.48 5.65 -8.50
N ILE A 67 -3.86 4.80 -7.68
CA ILE A 67 -3.12 5.26 -6.49
C ILE A 67 -1.96 6.18 -6.90
N CYS A 68 -1.23 5.86 -7.97
CA CYS A 68 -0.16 6.72 -8.47
C CYS A 68 -0.66 8.08 -8.98
N SER A 69 -1.87 8.12 -9.56
CA SER A 69 -2.43 9.35 -10.14
C SER A 69 -3.02 10.28 -9.07
N GLU A 70 -3.74 9.71 -8.11
CA GLU A 70 -4.41 10.46 -7.04
C GLU A 70 -3.49 10.73 -5.84
N GLY A 71 -2.41 9.96 -5.70
CA GLY A 71 -1.50 10.05 -4.56
C GLY A 71 -2.13 9.61 -3.24
N ALA A 72 -3.19 8.80 -3.28
CA ALA A 72 -3.94 8.35 -2.11
C ALA A 72 -4.48 6.93 -2.28
N ILE A 73 -4.68 6.22 -1.16
CA ILE A 73 -5.42 4.96 -1.13
C ILE A 73 -6.91 5.27 -1.28
N LEU A 74 -7.48 4.93 -2.44
CA LEU A 74 -8.88 5.26 -2.78
C LEU A 74 -9.88 4.26 -2.18
N ASP A 75 -9.47 3.00 -2.06
CA ASP A 75 -10.32 1.91 -1.56
C ASP A 75 -9.54 1.00 -0.62
N ARG A 76 -9.91 1.02 0.66
CA ARG A 76 -9.24 0.22 1.70
C ARG A 76 -9.43 -1.28 1.51
N TYR A 77 -10.54 -1.71 0.91
CA TYR A 77 -10.79 -3.12 0.62
C TYR A 77 -9.89 -3.61 -0.50
N LYS A 78 -9.81 -2.86 -1.61
CA LYS A 78 -8.87 -3.15 -2.71
C LYS A 78 -7.42 -3.10 -2.25
N PHE A 79 -7.08 -2.18 -1.35
CA PHE A 79 -5.76 -2.11 -0.73
C PHE A 79 -5.44 -3.39 0.07
N ALA A 80 -6.33 -3.81 0.97
CA ALA A 80 -6.13 -5.02 1.78
C ALA A 80 -6.05 -6.29 0.90
N ALA A 81 -6.88 -6.40 -0.13
CA ALA A 81 -6.80 -7.50 -1.10
C ALA A 81 -5.46 -7.51 -1.83
N THR A 82 -4.95 -6.34 -2.21
CA THR A 82 -3.63 -6.22 -2.85
C THR A 82 -2.51 -6.64 -1.90
N VAL A 83 -2.56 -6.25 -0.62
CA VAL A 83 -1.60 -6.70 0.40
C VAL A 83 -1.67 -8.21 0.59
N TRP A 84 -2.87 -8.79 0.62
CA TRP A 84 -3.07 -10.24 0.74
C TRP A 84 -2.39 -10.99 -0.40
N ALA A 85 -2.58 -10.53 -1.64
CA ALA A 85 -1.95 -11.12 -2.81
C ALA A 85 -0.42 -10.99 -2.78
N LEU A 86 0.10 -9.83 -2.37
CA LEU A 86 1.54 -9.58 -2.28
C LEU A 86 2.22 -10.46 -1.23
N LEU A 87 1.62 -10.59 -0.05
CA LEU A 87 2.14 -11.45 1.01
C LEU A 87 2.12 -12.91 0.57
N ASN A 88 0.98 -13.40 0.08
CA ASN A 88 0.90 -14.81 -0.29
C ASN A 88 1.73 -15.15 -1.54
N GLY A 89 1.88 -14.23 -2.49
CA GLY A 89 2.80 -14.42 -3.62
C GLY A 89 4.28 -14.38 -3.20
N GLY A 90 4.57 -13.78 -2.04
CA GLY A 90 5.86 -13.86 -1.34
C GLY A 90 6.12 -15.18 -0.61
N GLY A 91 5.14 -16.10 -0.59
CA GLY A 91 5.24 -17.41 0.07
C GLY A 91 4.63 -17.47 1.46
N HIS A 92 3.90 -16.43 1.88
CA HIS A 92 3.05 -16.51 3.06
C HIS A 92 1.78 -17.32 2.75
N GLU A 93 1.16 -17.93 3.76
CA GLU A 93 -0.11 -18.67 3.64
C GLU A 93 -1.13 -18.03 4.58
N LEU A 94 -1.59 -16.82 4.22
CA LEU A 94 -2.52 -16.03 5.01
C LEU A 94 -3.90 -16.03 4.37
N SER A 95 -4.93 -16.18 5.20
CA SER A 95 -6.31 -15.88 4.84
C SER A 95 -6.54 -14.36 4.67
N GLU A 96 -7.73 -14.01 4.17
CA GLU A 96 -8.14 -12.62 4.01
C GLU A 96 -8.25 -11.93 5.39
N ASP A 97 -8.88 -12.58 6.37
CA ASP A 97 -9.03 -12.06 7.74
C ASP A 97 -7.66 -11.87 8.44
N GLU A 98 -6.77 -12.86 8.33
CA GLU A 98 -5.40 -12.74 8.87
C GLU A 98 -4.62 -11.60 8.21
N THR A 99 -4.91 -11.30 6.94
CA THR A 99 -4.27 -10.17 6.27
C THR A 99 -4.79 -8.83 6.80
N VAL A 100 -6.09 -8.73 7.10
CA VAL A 100 -6.64 -7.52 7.73
C VAL A 100 -5.93 -7.26 9.06
N ASP A 101 -5.77 -8.29 9.90
CA ASP A 101 -5.04 -8.17 11.17
C ASP A 101 -3.58 -7.70 10.96
N VAL A 102 -2.90 -8.24 9.95
CA VAL A 102 -1.52 -7.82 9.58
C VAL A 102 -1.49 -6.36 9.13
N VAL A 103 -2.42 -5.94 8.28
CA VAL A 103 -2.51 -4.55 7.79
C VAL A 103 -2.81 -3.59 8.94
N GLU A 104 -3.76 -3.91 9.81
CA GLU A 104 -4.09 -3.09 10.98
C GLU A 104 -2.91 -2.96 11.93
N LEU A 105 -2.20 -4.07 12.18
CA LEU A 105 -1.01 -4.06 13.02
C LEU A 105 0.11 -3.22 12.38
N ALA A 106 0.34 -3.37 11.07
CA ALA A 106 1.34 -2.60 10.34
C ALA A 106 1.02 -1.10 10.37
N VAL A 107 -0.23 -0.71 10.08
CA VAL A 107 -0.67 0.69 10.13
C VAL A 107 -0.56 1.26 11.54
N LYS A 108 -0.89 0.48 12.57
CA LYS A 108 -0.74 0.90 13.98
C LYS A 108 0.71 1.18 14.37
N HIS A 109 1.66 0.40 13.84
CA HIS A 109 3.08 0.52 14.19
C HIS A 109 3.88 1.47 13.30
N LEU A 110 3.53 1.56 12.01
CA LEU A 110 4.30 2.28 11.00
C LEU A 110 3.59 3.55 10.50
N GLY A 111 2.26 3.62 10.59
CA GLY A 111 1.47 4.62 9.88
C GLY A 111 0.96 4.10 8.54
N LEU A 112 -0.13 4.71 8.04
CA LEU A 112 -0.74 4.32 6.77
C LEU A 112 0.17 4.64 5.57
N ASP A 113 0.84 5.79 5.61
CA ASP A 113 1.66 6.28 4.51
C ASP A 113 2.86 5.34 4.26
N GLU A 114 3.51 4.90 5.32
CA GLU A 114 4.64 3.96 5.28
C GLU A 114 4.22 2.60 4.73
N VAL A 115 3.07 2.09 5.15
CA VAL A 115 2.52 0.83 4.60
C VAL A 115 2.18 1.02 3.12
N ALA A 116 1.59 2.15 2.73
CA ALA A 116 1.29 2.47 1.34
C ALA A 116 2.55 2.52 0.47
N ILE A 117 3.63 3.15 0.96
CA ILE A 117 4.92 3.25 0.26
C ILE A 117 5.50 1.86 -0.01
N VAL A 118 5.48 0.96 0.99
CA VAL A 118 6.01 -0.40 0.84
C VAL A 118 5.19 -1.20 -0.19
N VAL A 119 3.86 -1.09 -0.14
CA VAL A 119 2.96 -1.75 -1.10
C VAL A 119 3.17 -1.20 -2.51
N LEU A 120 3.25 0.12 -2.67
CA LEU A 120 3.50 0.77 -3.95
C LEU A 120 4.86 0.38 -4.52
N ALA A 121 5.90 0.32 -3.70
CA ALA A 121 7.22 -0.12 -4.15
C ALA A 121 7.18 -1.57 -4.65
N ALA A 122 6.47 -2.46 -3.96
CA ALA A 122 6.30 -3.86 -4.39
C ALA A 122 5.51 -3.97 -5.70
N LEU A 123 4.43 -3.19 -5.87
CA LEU A 123 3.67 -3.13 -7.12
C LEU A 123 4.50 -2.55 -8.27
N THR A 124 5.25 -1.47 -8.02
CA THR A 124 6.15 -0.86 -9.00
C THR A 124 7.11 -1.93 -9.54
N VAL A 125 7.77 -2.67 -8.64
CA VAL A 125 8.67 -3.76 -8.99
C VAL A 125 7.95 -4.87 -9.78
N ALA A 126 6.73 -5.23 -9.39
CA ALA A 126 5.96 -6.27 -10.07
C ALA A 126 5.54 -5.89 -11.50
N PHE A 127 5.40 -4.59 -11.79
CA PHE A 127 5.03 -4.10 -13.12
C PHE A 127 6.22 -3.57 -13.94
N MET A 128 7.44 -3.58 -13.39
CA MET A 128 8.63 -3.24 -14.15
C MET A 128 8.86 -4.27 -15.28
N PRO A 129 9.15 -3.82 -16.50
CA PRO A 129 9.74 -4.68 -17.52
C PRO A 129 11.05 -5.31 -17.01
N PRO A 130 11.42 -6.51 -17.48
CA PRO A 130 12.63 -7.22 -17.01
C PRO A 130 13.90 -6.37 -17.04
N GLU A 131 14.06 -5.53 -18.07
CA GLU A 131 15.20 -4.63 -18.23
C GLU A 131 15.22 -3.54 -17.15
N ALA A 132 14.05 -2.96 -16.85
CA ALA A 132 13.91 -1.96 -15.79
C ALA A 132 14.13 -2.56 -14.41
N TYR A 133 13.64 -3.78 -14.17
CA TYR A 133 13.87 -4.50 -12.93
C TYR A 133 15.35 -4.83 -12.71
N ALA A 134 16.07 -5.26 -13.76
CA ALA A 134 17.50 -5.52 -13.67
C ALA A 134 18.28 -4.25 -13.30
N LEU A 135 17.96 -3.11 -13.92
CA LEU A 135 18.57 -1.81 -13.61
C LEU A 135 18.24 -1.37 -12.17
N PHE A 136 16.98 -1.51 -11.75
CA PHE A 136 16.55 -1.21 -10.39
C PHE A 136 17.32 -2.04 -9.36
N LYS A 137 17.46 -3.35 -9.59
CA LYS A 137 18.22 -4.26 -8.72
C LYS A 137 19.69 -3.85 -8.62
N MET A 138 20.32 -3.50 -9.74
CA MET A 138 21.71 -3.01 -9.75
C MET A 138 21.85 -1.69 -9.00
N ALA A 139 20.92 -0.74 -9.18
CA ALA A 139 20.93 0.54 -8.48
C ALA A 139 20.79 0.34 -6.95
N VAL A 140 19.86 -0.50 -6.52
CA VAL A 140 19.66 -0.89 -5.12
C VAL A 140 20.93 -1.50 -4.52
N GLN A 141 21.53 -2.48 -5.20
CA GLN A 141 22.77 -3.12 -4.75
C GLN A 141 23.96 -2.15 -4.71
N SER A 142 24.04 -1.22 -5.67
CA SER A 142 25.11 -0.22 -5.71
C SER A 142 25.01 0.79 -4.56
N ASN A 143 23.80 1.21 -4.19
CA ASN A 143 23.57 2.09 -3.05
C ASN A 143 23.87 1.39 -1.72
N TRP A 144 23.53 0.10 -1.58
CA TRP A 144 23.89 -0.71 -0.40
C TRP A 144 25.40 -0.72 -0.12
N ASN A 145 26.20 -0.88 -1.18
CA ASN A 145 27.66 -0.88 -1.09
C ASN A 145 28.26 0.49 -0.75
N GLN A 146 27.50 1.59 -0.86
CA GLN A 146 27.95 2.93 -0.48
C GLN A 146 27.63 3.29 0.97
N VAL A 147 26.63 2.64 1.57
CA VAL A 147 26.18 2.90 2.96
C VAL A 147 26.90 1.98 3.96
N SER A 148 27.45 0.85 3.50
CA SER A 148 28.26 -0.06 4.32
C SER A 148 29.69 0.48 4.54
N TYR A 149 29.89 1.38 5.51
CA TYR A 149 31.20 1.81 6.02
C TYR A 149 31.33 1.63 7.54
#